data_AF-A0A954ZIB0-F1
#
_entry.id   AF-A0A954ZIB0-F1
#
_cell.length_a   1.000
_cell.length_b   1.000
_cell.length_c   1.000
_cell.angle_alpha   90.00
_cell.angle_beta   90.00
_cell.angle_gamma   90.00
#
_symmetry.space_group_name_H-M   'P 1'
#
loop_
_entity.id
_entity.type
_entity.pdbx_description
1 polymer ?
#
loop_
_entity_poly.entity_id
_entity_poly.type
_entity_poly.pdbx_seq_one_letter_code
_entity_poly.pdbx_strand_id
1 'polypeptide(L)'
;LVWGGLEDLAQALHDAPEILPKLRVYWIGGPNKKWSSDAFQYLVTHHPRLWIIEANATYRGWFIGGEQEGKWGNSEFVQRQIAGRGALGDFFATQLGGVIKMGDSPSVGWLLRGDPEDPSLPSWGGQFVRAPERPYSRFDRMTTTNDRMEVFGVLEPALPLGDDAPEEPVAALIVENQSLAGHIAEDGTMRFRFCPKAAQAYDFTLRSNAPSLDGLVGGVTAVVPDPSLSGRPAPQLPHWWTDDPTPRFAEEGHAGAKTVSRWRQEFLSDFAKRMARCETELAEE
;
A
#
# COMPACT_ATOMS: atom_id res chain seq x y z
N LEU A 1 -2.36 -9.92 8.71
CA LEU A 1 -2.79 -8.62 8.15
C LEU A 1 -1.62 -7.66 8.30
N VAL A 2 -1.32 -6.86 7.30
CA VAL A 2 -0.17 -5.93 7.32
C VAL A 2 -0.70 -4.52 7.02
N TRP A 3 -0.61 -3.62 8.00
CA TRP A 3 -1.14 -2.25 7.94
C TRP A 3 -0.05 -1.19 7.72
N GLY A 4 1.20 -1.58 7.90
CA GLY A 4 2.38 -0.74 7.66
C GLY A 4 3.28 -1.36 6.60
N GLY A 5 4.57 -1.36 6.88
CA GLY A 5 5.57 -1.91 5.98
C GLY A 5 5.62 -3.44 5.93
N LEU A 6 6.36 -3.97 4.96
CA LEU A 6 6.48 -5.41 4.68
C LEU A 6 7.75 -6.03 5.30
N GLU A 7 8.55 -5.26 6.03
CA GLU A 7 9.88 -5.66 6.51
C GLU A 7 9.81 -6.91 7.39
N ASP A 8 8.89 -6.94 8.36
CA ASP A 8 8.71 -8.10 9.24
C ASP A 8 8.27 -9.36 8.47
N LEU A 9 7.42 -9.18 7.45
CA LEU A 9 6.98 -10.30 6.59
C LEU A 9 8.14 -10.80 5.72
N ALA A 10 8.91 -9.89 5.13
CA ALA A 10 10.07 -10.22 4.32
C ALA A 10 11.12 -10.95 5.17
N GLN A 11 11.41 -10.46 6.38
CA GLN A 11 12.34 -11.11 7.31
C GLN A 11 11.85 -12.50 7.73
N ALA A 12 10.56 -12.65 8.05
CA ALA A 12 10.00 -13.95 8.40
C ALA A 12 10.12 -14.98 7.26
N LEU A 13 9.91 -14.55 6.01
CA LEU A 13 10.04 -15.43 4.84
C LEU A 13 11.48 -15.67 4.40
N HIS A 14 12.38 -14.73 4.69
CA HIS A 14 13.82 -14.92 4.56
C HIS A 14 14.31 -16.03 5.51
N ASP A 15 13.92 -15.95 6.79
CA ASP A 15 14.41 -16.85 7.83
C ASP A 15 13.72 -18.22 7.82
N ALA A 16 12.43 -18.26 7.46
CA ALA A 16 11.59 -19.46 7.51
C ALA A 16 10.68 -19.58 6.26
N PRO A 17 11.24 -19.74 5.05
CA PRO A 17 10.45 -19.78 3.80
C PRO A 17 9.42 -20.92 3.77
N GLU A 18 9.59 -21.97 4.57
CA GLU A 18 8.70 -23.12 4.66
C GLU A 18 7.32 -22.82 5.27
N ILE A 19 7.12 -21.66 5.90
CA ILE A 19 5.79 -21.26 6.43
C ILE A 19 4.81 -20.86 5.32
N LEU A 20 5.32 -20.60 4.11
CA LEU A 20 4.56 -20.03 2.98
C LEU A 20 3.26 -20.80 2.65
N PRO A 21 3.21 -22.15 2.63
CA PRO A 21 1.96 -22.88 2.36
C PRO A 21 0.85 -22.65 3.39
N LYS A 22 1.19 -22.12 4.58
CA LYS A 22 0.25 -21.84 5.69
C LYS A 22 -0.05 -20.35 5.85
N LEU A 23 0.59 -19.49 5.07
CA LEU A 23 0.52 -18.04 5.25
C LEU A 23 -0.40 -17.38 4.23
N ARG A 24 -1.32 -16.53 4.71
CA ARG A 24 -2.19 -15.65 3.91
C ARG A 24 -1.94 -14.22 4.34
N VAL A 25 -1.62 -13.36 3.38
CA VAL A 25 -1.31 -11.96 3.65
C VAL A 25 -2.39 -11.08 3.05
N TYR A 26 -2.96 -10.19 3.85
CA TYR A 26 -3.70 -9.03 3.35
C TYR A 26 -2.87 -7.81 3.72
N TRP A 27 -2.37 -7.10 2.71
CA TRP A 27 -1.54 -5.92 2.88
C TRP A 27 -2.21 -4.68 2.32
N ILE A 28 -2.22 -3.63 3.13
CA ILE A 28 -2.58 -2.28 2.70
C ILE A 28 -1.36 -1.69 2.01
N GLY A 29 -1.25 -1.93 0.71
CA GLY A 29 -0.11 -1.53 -0.10
C GLY A 29 0.00 -0.03 -0.25
N GLY A 30 -1.09 0.65 -0.65
CA GLY A 30 -1.09 1.98 -1.28
C GLY A 30 0.07 2.91 -0.87
N PRO A 31 -0.04 3.65 0.25
CA PRO A 31 1.02 4.54 0.72
C PRO A 31 2.19 3.78 1.37
N ASN A 32 1.98 2.55 1.86
CA ASN A 32 2.98 1.79 2.60
C ASN A 32 4.07 1.22 1.68
N LYS A 33 3.74 0.87 0.42
CA LYS A 33 4.71 0.37 -0.55
C LYS A 33 5.82 1.38 -0.82
N LYS A 34 5.52 2.67 -0.77
CA LYS A 34 6.53 3.74 -0.86
C LYS A 34 7.62 3.60 0.21
N TRP A 35 7.25 3.16 1.41
CA TRP A 35 8.16 3.00 2.53
C TRP A 35 8.79 1.61 2.63
N SER A 36 8.27 0.66 1.86
CA SER A 36 8.67 -0.76 1.87
C SER A 36 8.97 -1.29 0.48
N SER A 37 9.49 -0.44 -0.41
CA SER A 37 9.78 -0.81 -1.80
C SER A 37 10.82 -1.92 -1.88
N ASP A 38 11.81 -1.91 -0.98
CA ASP A 38 12.82 -2.96 -0.86
C ASP A 38 12.23 -4.31 -0.42
N ALA A 39 11.49 -4.31 0.68
CA ALA A 39 10.83 -5.52 1.19
C ALA A 39 9.80 -6.06 0.18
N PHE A 40 9.04 -5.18 -0.48
CA PHE A 40 8.13 -5.57 -1.55
C PHE A 40 8.87 -6.24 -2.71
N GLN A 41 9.94 -5.63 -3.21
CA GLN A 41 10.70 -6.18 -4.34
C GLN A 41 11.36 -7.51 -3.96
N TYR A 42 11.87 -7.63 -2.74
CA TYR A 42 12.38 -8.91 -2.21
C TYR A 42 11.31 -10.01 -2.24
N LEU A 43 10.10 -9.72 -1.75
CA LEU A 43 9.00 -10.70 -1.74
C LEU A 43 8.58 -11.12 -3.16
N VAL A 44 8.47 -10.18 -4.10
CA VAL A 44 8.13 -10.49 -5.50
C VAL A 44 9.21 -11.38 -6.14
N THR A 45 10.49 -11.06 -5.91
CA THR A 45 11.62 -11.78 -6.52
C THR A 45 11.85 -13.16 -5.90
N HIS A 46 11.82 -13.27 -4.56
CA HIS A 46 12.25 -14.48 -3.85
C HIS A 46 11.10 -15.36 -3.36
N HIS A 47 9.90 -14.81 -3.20
CA HIS A 47 8.72 -15.53 -2.73
C HIS A 47 7.52 -15.39 -3.69
N PRO A 48 7.69 -15.68 -5.00
CA PRO A 48 6.65 -15.42 -6.01
C PRO A 48 5.37 -16.26 -5.82
N ARG A 49 5.45 -17.34 -5.03
CA ARG A 49 4.29 -18.18 -4.64
C ARG A 49 3.57 -17.68 -3.40
N LEU A 50 3.98 -16.56 -2.80
CA LEU A 50 3.31 -15.99 -1.63
C LEU A 50 1.83 -15.74 -1.94
N TRP A 51 0.95 -16.19 -1.07
CA TRP A 51 -0.46 -15.80 -1.12
C TRP A 51 -0.61 -14.43 -0.47
N ILE A 52 -0.91 -13.42 -1.28
CA ILE A 52 -1.02 -12.04 -0.83
C ILE A 52 -2.11 -11.28 -1.59
N ILE A 53 -2.92 -10.52 -0.84
CA ILE A 53 -3.73 -9.43 -1.34
C ILE A 53 -2.93 -8.14 -1.18
N GLU A 54 -2.58 -7.53 -2.31
CA GLU A 54 -1.92 -6.24 -2.39
C GLU A 54 -2.96 -5.16 -2.71
N ALA A 55 -3.55 -4.57 -1.68
CA ALA A 55 -4.58 -3.54 -1.81
C ALA A 55 -3.94 -2.14 -1.91
N ASN A 56 -3.72 -1.63 -3.13
CA ASN A 56 -3.12 -0.31 -3.33
C ASN A 56 -4.15 0.83 -3.28
N ALA A 57 -5.41 0.56 -3.62
CA ALA A 57 -6.44 1.57 -3.70
C ALA A 57 -7.80 1.12 -3.14
N THR A 58 -8.09 -0.20 -3.14
CA THR A 58 -9.38 -0.75 -2.67
C THR A 58 -9.75 -0.27 -1.28
N TYR A 59 -8.75 -0.15 -0.41
CA TYR A 59 -8.94 0.25 0.98
C TYR A 59 -9.58 1.64 1.15
N ARG A 60 -9.44 2.52 0.15
CA ARG A 60 -9.99 3.87 0.18
C ARG A 60 -11.51 3.87 0.21
N GLY A 61 -12.13 2.86 -0.40
CA GLY A 61 -13.57 2.65 -0.38
C GLY A 61 -14.17 2.61 1.02
N TRP A 62 -13.35 2.36 2.04
CA TRP A 62 -13.79 2.44 3.42
C TRP A 62 -14.25 3.83 3.83
N PHE A 63 -13.68 4.91 3.28
CA PHE A 63 -13.92 6.29 3.75
C PHE A 63 -14.24 7.32 2.66
N ILE A 64 -14.13 7.00 1.37
CA ILE A 64 -14.44 7.96 0.29
C ILE A 64 -15.75 7.66 -0.45
N GLY A 65 -16.34 6.48 -0.28
CA GLY A 65 -17.49 6.04 -1.06
C GLY A 65 -18.63 5.47 -0.23
N GLY A 66 -19.65 4.98 -0.92
CA GLY A 66 -20.84 4.41 -0.30
C GLY A 66 -21.74 5.49 0.31
N GLU A 67 -22.67 5.07 1.17
CA GLU A 67 -23.54 6.01 1.88
C GLU A 67 -22.73 6.89 2.84
N GLN A 68 -22.87 8.20 2.68
CA GLN A 68 -22.19 9.20 3.50
C GLN A 68 -23.13 10.30 4.02
N GLU A 69 -24.44 10.18 3.74
CA GLU A 69 -25.42 11.14 4.25
C GLU A 69 -25.76 10.89 5.73
N GLY A 70 -26.13 11.97 6.42
CA GLY A 70 -26.59 11.92 7.80
C GLY A 70 -25.57 11.28 8.73
N LYS A 71 -25.97 10.21 9.45
CA LYS A 71 -25.11 9.53 10.43
C LYS A 71 -23.99 8.69 9.81
N TRP A 72 -23.95 8.57 8.48
CA TRP A 72 -22.95 7.76 7.77
C TRP A 72 -21.78 8.60 7.24
N GLY A 73 -21.84 9.92 7.35
CA GLY A 73 -20.72 10.81 7.07
C GLY A 73 -19.54 10.51 7.99
N ASN A 74 -18.32 10.72 7.50
CA ASN A 74 -17.10 10.35 8.22
C ASN A 74 -16.99 11.02 9.60
N SER A 75 -17.41 12.27 9.73
CA SER A 75 -17.38 13.02 10.99
C SER A 75 -18.63 12.74 11.83
N GLU A 76 -19.79 12.71 11.18
CA GLU A 76 -21.10 12.52 11.79
C GLU A 76 -21.22 11.15 12.43
N PHE A 77 -20.66 10.12 11.80
CA PHE A 77 -20.63 8.78 12.36
C PHE A 77 -19.85 8.76 13.67
N VAL A 78 -18.66 9.37 13.70
CA VAL A 78 -17.85 9.43 14.93
C VAL A 78 -18.58 10.21 16.00
N GLN A 79 -19.09 11.40 15.67
CA GLN A 79 -19.83 12.25 16.60
C GLN A 79 -21.05 11.53 17.20
N ARG A 80 -21.82 10.81 16.39
CA ARG A 80 -23.12 10.25 16.80
C ARG A 80 -23.05 8.82 17.32
N GLN A 81 -22.06 8.03 16.90
CA GLN A 81 -22.01 6.60 17.18
C GLN A 81 -20.78 6.18 18.01
N ILE A 82 -19.75 7.03 18.11
CA ILE A 82 -18.45 6.64 18.68
C ILE A 82 -18.05 7.51 19.88
N ALA A 83 -18.12 8.84 19.75
CA ALA A 83 -17.79 9.76 20.84
C ALA A 83 -18.69 9.51 22.06
N GLY A 84 -18.13 9.54 23.27
CA GLY A 84 -18.86 9.27 24.51
C GLY A 84 -19.15 7.79 24.77
N ARG A 85 -18.70 6.86 23.93
CA ARG A 85 -18.84 5.40 24.15
C ARG A 85 -17.69 4.86 25.00
N GLY A 86 -17.58 5.41 26.21
CA GLY A 86 -16.50 5.13 27.15
C GLY A 86 -15.11 5.57 26.66
N ALA A 87 -14.07 5.17 27.40
CA ALA A 87 -12.71 5.64 27.17
C ALA A 87 -12.18 5.36 25.74
N LEU A 88 -12.60 4.24 25.13
CA LEU A 88 -12.21 3.92 23.76
C LEU A 88 -12.88 4.85 22.75
N GLY A 89 -14.17 5.15 22.93
CA GLY A 89 -14.91 6.07 22.08
C GLY A 89 -14.35 7.49 22.15
N ASP A 90 -14.04 7.94 23.36
CA ASP A 90 -13.46 9.25 23.60
C ASP A 90 -12.07 9.37 22.98
N PHE A 91 -11.21 8.36 23.17
CA PHE A 91 -9.91 8.33 22.52
C PHE A 91 -10.03 8.35 21.00
N PHE A 92 -10.90 7.50 20.42
CA PHE A 92 -11.12 7.46 18.97
C PHE A 92 -11.53 8.83 18.43
N ALA A 93 -12.44 9.54 19.11
CA ALA A 93 -12.93 10.84 18.66
C ALA A 93 -11.85 11.94 18.63
N THR A 94 -10.74 11.77 19.36
CA THR A 94 -9.59 12.70 19.26
C THR A 94 -8.71 12.46 18.03
N GLN A 95 -8.73 11.24 17.48
CA GLN A 95 -7.87 10.86 16.37
C GLN A 95 -8.38 11.46 15.06
N LEU A 96 -7.49 12.08 14.30
CA LEU A 96 -7.81 12.76 13.04
C LEU A 96 -8.97 13.77 13.17
N GLY A 97 -9.14 14.39 14.34
CA GLY A 97 -10.23 15.34 14.60
C GLY A 97 -11.63 14.71 14.61
N GLY A 98 -11.73 13.40 14.88
CA GLY A 98 -13.01 12.70 14.93
C GLY A 98 -13.59 12.40 13.55
N VAL A 99 -12.73 12.16 12.56
CA VAL A 99 -13.13 11.85 11.18
C VAL A 99 -12.72 10.43 10.85
N ILE A 100 -13.62 9.63 10.29
CA ILE A 100 -13.25 8.32 9.75
C ILE A 100 -12.24 8.50 8.62
N LYS A 101 -11.08 7.86 8.80
CA LYS A 101 -10.22 7.40 7.71
C LYS A 101 -10.14 5.87 7.71
N MET A 102 -9.70 5.26 8.82
CA MET A 102 -9.74 3.80 9.03
C MET A 102 -9.21 2.99 7.83
N GLY A 103 -8.15 3.47 7.19
CA GLY A 103 -7.68 2.95 5.91
C GLY A 103 -7.28 1.46 5.95
N ASP A 104 -6.89 0.94 7.11
CA ASP A 104 -6.46 -0.45 7.25
C ASP A 104 -7.58 -1.42 7.65
N SER A 105 -8.71 -0.88 8.09
CA SER A 105 -9.87 -1.65 8.56
C SER A 105 -10.50 -2.61 7.54
N PRO A 106 -10.45 -2.38 6.21
CA PRO A 106 -10.85 -3.37 5.21
C PRO A 106 -10.20 -4.74 5.42
N SER A 107 -8.93 -4.77 5.84
CA SER A 107 -8.23 -6.04 6.08
C SER A 107 -8.80 -6.85 7.26
N VAL A 108 -9.44 -6.18 8.22
CA VAL A 108 -10.21 -6.84 9.29
C VAL A 108 -11.59 -7.23 8.77
N GLY A 109 -12.23 -6.36 7.99
CA GLY A 109 -13.50 -6.64 7.31
C GLY A 109 -13.45 -7.92 6.46
N TRP A 110 -12.32 -8.15 5.79
CA TRP A 110 -12.00 -9.38 5.05
C TRP A 110 -12.23 -10.65 5.90
N LEU A 111 -11.76 -10.65 7.15
CA LEU A 111 -11.88 -11.79 8.06
C LEU A 111 -13.27 -11.89 8.70
N LEU A 112 -13.96 -10.76 8.88
CA LEU A 112 -15.24 -10.73 9.59
C LEU A 112 -16.41 -11.15 8.69
N ARG A 113 -16.37 -10.82 7.39
CA ARG A 113 -17.49 -11.04 6.46
C ARG A 113 -16.99 -11.34 5.04
N GLY A 114 -17.13 -12.58 4.63
CA GLY A 114 -16.72 -13.10 3.32
C GLY A 114 -16.14 -14.51 3.46
N ASP A 115 -15.57 -15.03 2.39
CA ASP A 115 -14.71 -16.21 2.42
C ASP A 115 -13.24 -15.75 2.36
N PRO A 116 -12.48 -15.84 3.46
CA PRO A 116 -11.10 -15.35 3.50
C PRO A 116 -10.12 -16.17 2.65
N GLU A 117 -10.53 -17.34 2.12
CA GLU A 117 -9.69 -18.15 1.24
C GLU A 117 -9.85 -17.78 -0.26
N ASP A 118 -10.90 -17.05 -0.65
CA ASP A 118 -11.16 -16.68 -2.05
C ASP A 118 -11.34 -15.16 -2.25
N PRO A 119 -10.23 -14.43 -2.56
CA PRO A 119 -10.24 -12.98 -2.83
C PRO A 119 -11.08 -12.56 -4.03
N SER A 120 -11.48 -13.49 -4.90
CA SER A 120 -12.35 -13.18 -6.03
C SER A 120 -13.81 -12.97 -5.65
N LEU A 121 -14.20 -13.37 -4.43
CA LEU A 121 -15.56 -13.22 -3.92
C LEU A 121 -15.76 -11.87 -3.19
N PRO A 122 -16.97 -11.30 -3.29
CA PRO A 122 -17.38 -10.17 -2.47
C PRO A 122 -17.19 -10.38 -0.96
N SER A 123 -16.52 -9.43 -0.31
CA SER A 123 -16.39 -9.37 1.15
C SER A 123 -16.45 -7.90 1.62
N TRP A 124 -16.53 -7.67 2.94
CA TRP A 124 -16.33 -6.32 3.50
C TRP A 124 -14.91 -5.78 3.31
N GLY A 125 -13.92 -6.67 3.11
CA GLY A 125 -12.55 -6.27 2.80
C GLY A 125 -12.31 -5.93 1.33
N GLY A 126 -13.27 -6.22 0.45
CA GLY A 126 -13.18 -5.95 -0.98
C GLY A 126 -13.29 -7.22 -1.81
N GLN A 127 -13.04 -7.05 -3.11
CA GLN A 127 -13.02 -8.10 -4.11
C GLN A 127 -11.85 -7.83 -5.06
N PHE A 128 -11.03 -8.85 -5.30
CA PHE A 128 -9.72 -8.72 -5.92
C PHE A 128 -9.59 -9.60 -7.15
N VAL A 129 -8.66 -9.22 -8.03
CA VAL A 129 -8.30 -10.00 -9.22
C VAL A 129 -6.88 -10.50 -9.12
N ARG A 130 -6.56 -11.55 -9.87
CA ARG A 130 -5.17 -12.02 -9.99
C ARG A 130 -4.30 -10.91 -10.57
N ALA A 131 -3.15 -10.69 -9.95
CA ALA A 131 -2.26 -9.65 -10.39
C ALA A 131 -1.62 -10.00 -11.75
N PRO A 132 -1.47 -9.05 -12.67
CA PRO A 132 -0.47 -9.16 -13.74
C PRO A 132 0.93 -9.11 -13.13
N GLU A 133 1.94 -9.13 -13.98
CA GLU A 133 3.33 -8.91 -13.54
C GLU A 133 3.41 -7.61 -12.72
N ARG A 134 4.07 -7.66 -11.55
CA ARG A 134 4.16 -6.46 -10.70
C ARG A 134 5.13 -5.47 -11.38
N PRO A 135 4.72 -4.22 -11.64
CA PRO A 135 5.54 -3.30 -12.40
C PRO A 135 6.88 -3.01 -11.70
N TYR A 136 7.97 -3.36 -12.39
CA TYR A 136 9.33 -3.11 -11.96
C TYR A 136 10.12 -2.51 -13.14
N SER A 137 10.64 -1.31 -12.96
CA SER A 137 11.36 -0.56 -13.99
C SER A 137 12.79 -0.32 -13.55
N ARG A 138 13.74 -1.08 -14.10
CA ARG A 138 15.16 -0.94 -13.82
C ARG A 138 15.85 -0.14 -14.92
N PHE A 139 16.71 0.79 -14.54
CA PHE A 139 17.51 1.59 -15.48
C PHE A 139 18.98 1.61 -15.05
N ASP A 140 19.89 1.29 -15.96
CA ASP A 140 21.35 1.36 -15.71
C ASP A 140 21.92 2.79 -15.87
N ARG A 141 21.07 3.80 -15.61
CA ARG A 141 21.39 5.24 -15.67
C ARG A 141 20.42 6.03 -14.81
N MET A 142 20.76 7.28 -14.54
CA MET A 142 19.80 8.21 -13.94
C MET A 142 18.62 8.41 -14.90
N THR A 143 17.41 8.33 -14.38
CA THR A 143 16.18 8.53 -15.15
C THR A 143 15.89 10.01 -15.34
N THR A 144 15.03 10.31 -16.31
CA THR A 144 14.50 11.65 -16.59
C THR A 144 12.98 11.60 -16.59
N THR A 145 12.33 12.76 -16.55
CA THR A 145 10.86 12.83 -16.65
C THR A 145 10.30 12.34 -17.99
N ASN A 146 11.13 12.06 -19.00
CA ASN A 146 10.73 11.37 -20.23
C ASN A 146 10.58 9.85 -20.04
N ASP A 147 11.25 9.28 -19.04
CA ASP A 147 11.08 7.88 -18.66
C ASP A 147 9.73 7.70 -17.95
N ARG A 148 9.07 6.55 -18.18
CA ARG A 148 7.72 6.27 -17.67
C ARG A 148 7.71 5.04 -16.78
N MET A 149 6.90 5.07 -15.73
CA MET A 149 6.63 3.93 -14.85
C MET A 149 5.16 3.94 -14.41
N GLU A 150 4.65 2.82 -13.91
CA GLU A 150 3.28 2.77 -13.37
C GLU A 150 3.22 3.27 -11.92
N VAL A 151 2.09 3.89 -11.54
CA VAL A 151 1.78 4.18 -10.13
C VAL A 151 1.76 2.86 -9.33
N PHE A 152 2.27 2.90 -8.09
CA PHE A 152 2.49 1.71 -7.26
C PHE A 152 3.45 0.66 -7.84
N GLY A 153 4.13 0.94 -8.96
CA GLY A 153 5.28 0.17 -9.42
C GLY A 153 6.56 0.51 -8.65
N VAL A 154 7.61 -0.28 -8.85
CA VAL A 154 8.95 -0.03 -8.29
C VAL A 154 9.88 0.44 -9.41
N LEU A 155 10.49 1.60 -9.22
CA LEU A 155 11.61 2.10 -10.02
C LEU A 155 12.93 1.78 -9.33
N GLU A 156 13.90 1.27 -10.07
CA GLU A 156 15.27 1.02 -9.60
C GLU A 156 16.32 1.57 -10.57
N PRO A 157 16.82 2.80 -10.37
CA PRO A 157 18.03 3.28 -11.03
C PRO A 157 19.24 2.56 -10.40
N ALA A 158 20.06 1.94 -11.24
CA ALA A 158 21.32 1.29 -10.88
C ALA A 158 22.47 2.12 -11.46
N LEU A 159 23.18 2.84 -10.59
CA LEU A 159 24.15 3.86 -11.00
C LEU A 159 25.58 3.39 -10.71
N PRO A 160 26.50 3.48 -11.67
CA PRO A 160 27.90 3.17 -11.42
C PRO A 160 28.50 4.20 -10.45
N LEU A 161 29.35 3.73 -9.53
CA LEU A 161 30.03 4.58 -8.56
C LEU A 161 31.24 5.36 -9.12
N GLY A 162 31.73 4.98 -10.31
CA GLY A 162 32.94 5.57 -10.90
C GLY A 162 34.24 5.14 -10.22
N ASP A 163 35.38 5.52 -10.81
CA ASP A 163 36.70 5.08 -10.37
C ASP A 163 37.16 5.74 -9.04
N ASP A 164 36.68 6.94 -8.75
CA ASP A 164 37.00 7.72 -7.54
C ASP A 164 36.01 7.46 -6.38
N ALA A 165 35.36 6.29 -6.38
CA ALA A 165 34.41 5.92 -5.33
C ALA A 165 35.12 5.79 -3.96
N PRO A 166 34.52 6.31 -2.87
CA PRO A 166 35.05 6.09 -1.52
C PRO A 166 34.93 4.61 -1.12
N GLU A 167 35.67 4.19 -0.09
CA GLU A 167 35.64 2.81 0.43
C GLU A 167 34.24 2.42 0.97
N GLU A 168 33.54 3.37 1.59
CA GLU A 168 32.16 3.23 2.05
C GLU A 168 31.24 4.25 1.34
N PRO A 169 30.77 3.95 0.13
CA PRO A 169 29.85 4.83 -0.58
C PRO A 169 28.49 4.88 0.11
N VAL A 170 28.00 6.10 0.34
CA VAL A 170 26.67 6.37 0.86
C VAL A 170 26.00 7.37 -0.06
N ALA A 171 24.78 7.07 -0.49
CA ALA A 171 23.97 7.96 -1.29
C ALA A 171 22.51 7.93 -0.86
N ALA A 172 21.80 9.02 -1.12
CA ALA A 172 20.37 9.13 -0.95
C ALA A 172 19.73 9.77 -2.18
N LEU A 173 18.62 9.18 -2.65
CA LEU A 173 17.76 9.78 -3.66
C LEU A 173 16.70 10.64 -2.98
N ILE A 174 16.74 11.93 -3.26
CA ILE A 174 15.79 12.92 -2.74
C ILE A 174 14.66 13.10 -3.74
N VAL A 175 13.42 12.94 -3.29
CA VAL A 175 12.20 13.11 -4.08
C VAL A 175 11.08 13.69 -3.22
N GLU A 176 10.53 14.83 -3.62
CA GLU A 176 9.57 15.60 -2.82
C GLU A 176 10.09 15.82 -1.38
N ASN A 177 9.39 15.28 -0.37
CA ASN A 177 9.76 15.32 1.04
C ASN A 177 10.41 14.03 1.55
N GLN A 178 10.94 13.20 0.64
CA GLN A 178 11.52 11.89 0.94
C GLN A 178 13.03 11.88 0.71
N SER A 179 13.71 11.04 1.46
CA SER A 179 15.11 10.68 1.29
C SER A 179 15.22 9.17 1.30
N LEU A 180 15.48 8.58 0.15
CA LEU A 180 15.57 7.12 -0.03
C LEU A 180 17.04 6.72 0.04
N ALA A 181 17.40 5.89 1.02
CA ALA A 181 18.76 5.38 1.13
C ALA A 181 19.10 4.48 -0.08
N GLY A 182 20.28 4.70 -0.65
CA GLY A 182 20.85 3.80 -1.64
C GLY A 182 21.52 2.60 -0.98
N HIS A 183 21.63 1.50 -1.72
CA HIS A 183 22.42 0.34 -1.33
C HIS A 183 23.35 -0.08 -2.47
N ILE A 184 24.52 -0.63 -2.11
CA ILE A 184 25.44 -1.23 -3.08
C ILE A 184 24.95 -2.64 -3.40
N ALA A 185 24.75 -2.92 -4.68
CA ALA A 185 24.39 -4.24 -5.16
C ALA A 185 25.63 -5.08 -5.51
N GLU A 186 25.44 -6.38 -5.73
CA GLU A 186 26.52 -7.33 -6.07
C GLU A 186 27.29 -6.96 -7.34
N ASP A 187 26.65 -6.25 -8.27
CA ASP A 187 27.28 -5.75 -9.50
C ASP A 187 28.08 -4.45 -9.30
N GLY A 188 28.22 -3.98 -8.06
CA GLY A 188 28.96 -2.77 -7.71
C GLY A 188 28.22 -1.46 -8.01
N THR A 189 26.95 -1.52 -8.42
CA THR A 189 26.14 -0.31 -8.65
C THR A 189 25.48 0.18 -7.36
N MET A 190 25.34 1.49 -7.22
CA MET A 190 24.48 2.12 -6.21
C MET A 190 23.03 2.10 -6.70
N ARG A 191 22.15 1.47 -5.94
CA ARG A 191 20.75 1.27 -6.29
C ARG A 191 19.80 1.97 -5.32
N PHE A 192 18.70 2.48 -5.86
CA PHE A 192 17.62 3.12 -5.09
C PHE A 192 16.30 2.53 -5.50
N ARG A 193 15.34 2.37 -4.58
CA ARG A 193 13.99 1.92 -4.92
C ARG A 193 12.93 2.96 -4.61
N PHE A 194 12.29 3.46 -5.65
CA PHE A 194 11.22 4.45 -5.54
C PHE A 194 9.88 3.84 -5.97
N CYS A 195 8.82 4.12 -5.19
CA CYS A 195 7.46 3.75 -5.55
C CYS A 195 6.54 4.99 -5.48
N PRO A 196 6.00 5.47 -6.62
CA PRO A 196 5.11 6.62 -6.67
C PRO A 196 3.69 6.25 -6.21
N LYS A 197 3.04 7.18 -5.50
CA LYS A 197 1.65 7.04 -5.00
C LYS A 197 0.60 7.70 -5.90
N ALA A 198 1.03 8.49 -6.88
CA ALA A 198 0.18 9.23 -7.79
C ALA A 198 0.81 9.29 -9.19
N ALA A 199 -0.04 9.35 -10.22
CA ALA A 199 0.39 9.55 -11.59
C ALA A 199 0.73 11.03 -11.82
N GLN A 200 2.03 11.34 -11.85
CA GLN A 200 2.59 12.67 -12.09
C GLN A 200 4.09 12.54 -12.40
N ALA A 201 4.72 13.64 -12.81
CA ALA A 201 6.18 13.73 -12.86
C ALA A 201 6.76 13.87 -11.45
N TYR A 202 7.89 13.22 -11.20
CA TYR A 202 8.70 13.36 -9.99
C TYR A 202 10.12 13.74 -10.38
N ASP A 203 10.66 14.75 -9.71
CA ASP A 203 12.04 15.17 -9.86
C ASP A 203 12.91 14.57 -8.76
N PHE A 204 14.15 14.23 -9.11
CA PHE A 204 15.12 13.59 -8.23
C PHE A 204 16.39 14.43 -8.10
N THR A 205 16.98 14.40 -6.92
CA THR A 205 18.36 14.86 -6.68
C THR A 205 19.08 13.82 -5.84
N LEU A 206 20.29 13.45 -6.23
CA LEU A 206 21.15 12.59 -5.41
C LEU A 206 21.99 13.43 -4.45
N ARG A 207 22.14 12.93 -3.23
CA ARG A 207 23.14 13.39 -2.26
C ARG A 207 24.05 12.21 -1.94
N SER A 208 25.36 12.37 -2.10
CA SER A 208 26.30 11.25 -1.98
C SER A 208 27.68 11.71 -1.52
N ASN A 209 28.45 10.82 -0.91
CA ASN A 209 29.90 11.02 -0.73
C ASN A 209 30.72 10.56 -1.95
N ALA A 210 30.11 9.85 -2.91
CA ALA A 210 30.73 9.48 -4.18
C ALA A 210 30.61 10.64 -5.19
N PRO A 211 31.74 11.21 -5.68
CA PRO A 211 31.72 12.38 -6.57
C PRO A 211 30.94 12.18 -7.88
N SER A 212 30.90 10.96 -8.39
CA SER A 212 30.15 10.59 -9.60
C SER A 212 28.63 10.68 -9.44
N LEU A 213 28.13 10.63 -8.20
CA LEU A 213 26.71 10.60 -7.88
C LEU A 213 26.22 11.88 -7.22
N ASP A 214 27.05 12.57 -6.45
CA ASP A 214 26.61 13.74 -5.68
C ASP A 214 26.12 14.87 -6.60
N GLY A 215 24.93 15.39 -6.30
CA GLY A 215 24.30 16.46 -7.07
C GLY A 215 23.70 16.03 -8.41
N LEU A 216 23.73 14.75 -8.78
CA LEU A 216 23.03 14.28 -9.99
C LEU A 216 21.52 14.56 -9.88
N VAL A 217 20.95 15.08 -10.97
CA VAL A 217 19.52 15.35 -11.09
C VAL A 217 18.88 14.41 -12.09
N GLY A 218 17.60 14.12 -11.88
CA GLY A 218 16.82 13.28 -12.78
C GLY A 218 15.34 13.34 -12.46
N GLY A 219 14.60 12.33 -12.86
CA GLY A 219 13.17 12.22 -12.56
C GLY A 219 12.52 11.02 -13.23
N VAL A 220 11.21 10.92 -13.11
CA VAL A 220 10.38 9.92 -13.81
C VAL A 220 8.95 10.44 -13.93
N THR A 221 8.23 10.04 -14.98
CA THR A 221 6.77 10.26 -15.05
C THR A 221 6.02 8.99 -14.67
N ALA A 222 5.33 9.02 -13.54
CA ALA A 222 4.42 7.94 -13.13
C ALA A 222 3.07 8.06 -13.85
N VAL A 223 2.52 6.94 -14.30
CA VAL A 223 1.29 6.87 -15.10
C VAL A 223 0.29 5.90 -14.48
N VAL A 224 -0.98 6.08 -14.82
CA VAL A 224 -2.03 5.11 -14.45
C VAL A 224 -1.77 3.80 -15.24
N PRO A 225 -1.85 2.62 -14.60
CA PRO A 225 -1.69 1.34 -15.27
C PRO A 225 -2.68 1.18 -16.41
N ASP A 226 -2.28 0.49 -17.49
CA ASP A 226 -3.21 0.14 -18.57
C ASP A 226 -4.24 -0.88 -18.04
N PRO A 227 -5.55 -0.55 -17.99
CA PRO A 227 -6.58 -1.48 -17.53
C PRO A 227 -6.61 -2.79 -18.32
N SER A 228 -6.10 -2.82 -19.56
CA SER A 228 -6.05 -4.03 -20.40
C SER A 228 -5.17 -5.15 -19.83
N LEU A 229 -4.19 -4.81 -18.97
CA LEU A 229 -3.27 -5.77 -18.34
C LEU A 229 -3.94 -6.59 -17.23
N SER A 230 -5.04 -6.10 -16.65
CA SER A 230 -5.74 -6.76 -15.54
C SER A 230 -6.37 -8.11 -15.88
N GLY A 231 -6.59 -8.39 -17.17
CA GLY A 231 -7.05 -9.69 -17.66
C GLY A 231 -5.92 -10.69 -17.94
N ARG A 232 -4.66 -10.37 -17.61
CA ARG A 232 -3.48 -11.19 -17.89
C ARG A 232 -2.70 -11.49 -16.61
N PRO A 233 -3.17 -12.46 -15.80
CA PRO A 233 -2.47 -12.89 -14.59
C PRO A 233 -1.03 -13.30 -14.89
N ALA A 234 -0.08 -12.88 -14.05
CA ALA A 234 1.31 -13.33 -14.13
C ALA A 234 1.40 -14.82 -13.74
N PRO A 235 1.81 -15.73 -14.64
CA PRO A 235 1.94 -17.15 -14.31
C PRO A 235 2.94 -17.41 -13.17
N GLN A 236 3.97 -16.56 -13.06
CA GLN A 236 4.98 -16.62 -12.02
C GLN A 236 4.47 -16.13 -10.66
N LEU A 237 3.35 -15.40 -10.59
CA LEU A 237 2.73 -14.91 -9.34
C LEU A 237 1.34 -15.53 -9.13
N PRO A 238 1.23 -16.87 -9.05
CA PRO A 238 -0.07 -17.56 -9.12
C PRO A 238 -0.97 -17.29 -7.92
N HIS A 239 -0.42 -16.73 -6.84
CA HIS A 239 -1.12 -16.48 -5.58
C HIS A 239 -1.19 -14.99 -5.20
N TRP A 240 -0.79 -14.10 -6.12
CA TRP A 240 -0.81 -12.66 -5.91
C TRP A 240 -2.12 -12.06 -6.41
N TRP A 241 -2.75 -11.26 -5.56
CA TRP A 241 -4.01 -10.58 -5.84
C TRP A 241 -3.81 -9.07 -5.72
N THR A 242 -4.57 -8.31 -6.49
CA THR A 242 -4.51 -6.84 -6.47
C THR A 242 -5.89 -6.24 -6.73
N ASP A 243 -5.99 -4.92 -6.58
CA ASP A 243 -7.22 -4.15 -6.78
C ASP A 243 -7.84 -4.48 -8.15
N ASP A 244 -9.17 -4.60 -8.23
CA ASP A 244 -9.87 -4.74 -9.51
C ASP A 244 -9.92 -3.38 -10.25
N PRO A 245 -9.23 -3.23 -11.40
CA PRO A 245 -9.17 -1.96 -12.11
C PRO A 245 -10.37 -1.74 -13.04
N THR A 246 -11.35 -2.65 -13.08
CA THR A 246 -12.56 -2.46 -13.88
C THR A 246 -13.25 -1.16 -13.47
N PRO A 247 -13.51 -0.21 -14.38
CA PRO A 247 -14.01 1.13 -14.03
C PRO A 247 -15.29 1.13 -13.17
N ARG A 248 -16.16 0.13 -13.33
CA ARG A 248 -17.39 0.00 -12.53
C ARG A 248 -17.13 -0.19 -11.03
N PHE A 249 -15.93 -0.65 -10.66
CA PHE A 249 -15.50 -0.88 -9.29
C PHE A 249 -14.64 0.25 -8.72
N ALA A 250 -14.39 1.30 -9.51
CA ALA A 250 -13.69 2.47 -9.04
C ALA A 250 -14.61 3.40 -8.24
N GLU A 251 -14.03 4.10 -7.28
CA GLU A 251 -14.64 5.23 -6.55
C GLU A 251 -13.64 6.40 -6.62
N GLU A 252 -14.05 7.57 -7.14
CA GLU A 252 -13.15 8.72 -7.34
C GLU A 252 -11.82 8.39 -8.06
N GLY A 253 -11.87 7.44 -9.01
CA GLY A 253 -10.68 6.98 -9.76
C GLY A 253 -9.80 5.97 -9.01
N HIS A 254 -10.15 5.58 -7.79
CA HIS A 254 -9.45 4.53 -7.04
C HIS A 254 -9.98 3.15 -7.40
N ALA A 255 -9.15 2.33 -8.06
CA ALA A 255 -9.46 0.96 -8.43
C ALA A 255 -9.91 0.11 -7.23
N GLY A 256 -10.89 -0.76 -7.45
CA GLY A 256 -11.46 -1.66 -6.43
C GLY A 256 -12.21 -1.00 -5.27
N ALA A 257 -12.12 0.32 -5.07
CA ALA A 257 -12.68 1.00 -3.90
C ALA A 257 -14.19 0.76 -3.72
N LYS A 258 -14.96 0.70 -4.81
CA LYS A 258 -16.40 0.44 -4.75
C LYS A 258 -16.76 -0.97 -4.26
N THR A 259 -15.83 -1.93 -4.37
CA THR A 259 -16.03 -3.30 -3.86
C THR A 259 -16.14 -3.33 -2.33
N VAL A 260 -15.51 -2.35 -1.66
CA VAL A 260 -15.60 -2.10 -0.22
C VAL A 260 -16.75 -1.13 0.09
N SER A 261 -16.81 0.01 -0.63
CA SER A 261 -17.70 1.12 -0.26
C SER A 261 -19.19 0.75 -0.29
N ARG A 262 -19.59 -0.21 -1.14
CA ARG A 262 -20.96 -0.77 -1.16
C ARG A 262 -21.42 -1.36 0.18
N TRP A 263 -20.49 -1.77 1.04
CA TRP A 263 -20.77 -2.38 2.35
C TRP A 263 -20.75 -1.39 3.50
N ARG A 264 -20.56 -0.10 3.23
CA ARG A 264 -20.28 0.92 4.25
C ARG A 264 -21.31 1.00 5.36
N GLN A 265 -22.60 1.02 5.02
CA GLN A 265 -23.64 1.05 6.06
C GLN A 265 -23.56 -0.18 6.97
N GLU A 266 -23.24 -1.36 6.42
CA GLU A 266 -23.17 -2.60 7.18
C GLU A 266 -21.99 -2.63 8.14
N PHE A 267 -20.77 -2.35 7.65
CA PHE A 267 -19.59 -2.37 8.51
C PHE A 267 -19.61 -1.25 9.55
N LEU A 268 -20.16 -0.07 9.22
CA LEU A 268 -20.32 1.02 10.19
C LEU A 268 -21.40 0.68 11.22
N SER A 269 -22.50 0.05 10.81
CA SER A 269 -23.50 -0.46 11.75
C SER A 269 -22.93 -1.49 12.72
N ASP A 270 -22.13 -2.43 12.21
CA ASP A 270 -21.47 -3.44 13.04
C ASP A 270 -20.46 -2.80 13.99
N PHE A 271 -19.66 -1.85 13.49
CA PHE A 271 -18.68 -1.13 14.31
C PHE A 271 -19.35 -0.31 15.42
N ALA A 272 -20.45 0.40 15.13
CA ALA A 272 -21.23 1.11 16.14
C ALA A 272 -21.76 0.17 17.23
N LYS A 273 -22.28 -1.01 16.86
CA LYS A 273 -22.74 -2.03 17.84
C LYS A 273 -21.61 -2.57 18.71
N ARG A 274 -20.38 -2.62 18.22
CA ARG A 274 -19.21 -3.01 19.01
C ARG A 274 -18.80 -1.89 19.96
N MET A 275 -18.79 -0.64 19.49
CA MET A 275 -18.47 0.52 20.31
C MET A 275 -19.47 0.76 21.43
N ALA A 276 -20.76 0.45 21.23
CA ALA A 276 -21.77 0.52 22.28
C ALA A 276 -21.43 -0.38 23.50
N ARG A 277 -20.65 -1.46 23.32
CA ARG A 277 -20.20 -2.33 24.42
C ARG A 277 -19.10 -1.70 25.27
N CYS A 278 -18.49 -0.63 24.78
CA CYS A 278 -17.47 0.13 25.50
C CYS A 278 -18.09 1.21 26.39
N GLU A 279 -19.41 1.42 26.33
CA GLU A 279 -20.11 2.26 27.28
C GLU A 279 -19.90 1.72 28.69
N THR A 280 -19.28 2.52 29.54
CA THR A 280 -19.21 2.25 30.96
C THR A 280 -20.60 2.56 31.54
N GLU A 281 -21.18 1.64 32.32
CA GLU A 281 -22.33 1.99 33.15
C GLU A 281 -21.91 3.15 34.06
N LEU A 282 -22.63 4.28 33.96
CA LEU A 282 -22.51 5.33 34.95
C LEU A 282 -22.98 4.72 36.26
N ALA A 283 -22.09 4.63 37.25
CA ALA A 283 -22.50 4.28 38.61
C ALA A 283 -23.58 5.29 39.02
N GLU A 284 -24.79 4.80 39.29
CA GLU A 284 -25.83 5.62 39.92
C GLU A 284 -25.32 6.05 41.30
N GLU A 285 -25.09 7.35 41.48
CA GLU A 285 -24.84 7.99 42.79
C GLU A 285 -26.13 8.16 43.60
#